data_AF-A0A7S1X690-F1
#
_entry.id   AF-A0A7S1X690-F1
#
_cell.length_a   1.000
_cell.length_b   1.000
_cell.length_c   1.000
_cell.angle_alpha   90.00
_cell.angle_beta   90.00
_cell.angle_gamma   90.00
#
_symmetry.space_group_name_H-M   'P 1'
#
loop_
_entity.id
_entity.type
_entity.pdbx_description
1 polymer ?
#
loop_
_entity_poly.entity_id
_entity_poly.type
_entity_poly.pdbx_seq_one_letter_code
_entity_poly.pdbx_strand_id
1 'polypeptide(L)'
;VIQHLVISTGQQLPFLQYVVALSVVQAVQLLCARVPQAKSFDLKVKWPNDLYVGELKVGGVLCNSSYRDGQFLVAMGVGLNVSNREPTTCINAALGCTDPTDDPVTSEALLAEILNRLDANLATFTREGFLPMKASYLANWLHSGQRVMLEEGDQT
;
A
#
# COMPACT_ATOMS: atom_id res chain seq x y z
N VAL A 1 -8.87 10.14 -3.43
CA VAL A 1 -9.02 11.05 -2.28
C VAL A 1 -7.64 11.59 -1.92
N ILE A 2 -7.45 12.91 -1.94
CA ILE A 2 -6.20 13.52 -1.47
C ILE A 2 -6.44 13.88 -0.01
N GLN A 3 -5.73 13.22 0.90
CA GLN A 3 -5.76 13.55 2.32
C GLN A 3 -4.49 14.33 2.65
N HIS A 4 -4.65 15.52 3.20
CA HIS A 4 -3.54 16.37 3.63
C HIS A 4 -3.20 16.07 5.08
N LEU A 5 -1.98 15.59 5.31
CA LEU A 5 -1.43 15.39 6.64
C LEU A 5 -0.36 16.45 6.90
N VAL A 6 -0.46 17.11 8.05
CA VAL A 6 0.53 18.08 8.54
C VAL A 6 1.44 17.37 9.55
N ILE A 7 2.73 17.32 9.25
CA ILE A 7 3.74 16.73 10.15
C ILE A 7 4.73 17.81 10.58
N SER A 8 5.05 17.85 11.87
CA SER A 8 5.99 18.80 12.48
C SER A 8 7.45 18.34 12.44
N THR A 9 7.70 17.03 12.28
CA THR A 9 9.06 16.46 12.32
C THR A 9 9.39 15.67 11.05
N GLY A 10 10.43 16.09 10.32
CA GLY A 10 10.82 15.44 9.05
C GLY A 10 11.23 13.97 9.16
N GLN A 11 11.65 13.51 10.35
CA GLN A 11 12.06 12.13 10.62
C GLN A 11 10.96 11.10 10.37
N GLN A 12 9.69 11.53 10.43
CA GLN A 12 8.53 10.66 10.23
C GLN A 12 8.13 10.51 8.76
N LEU A 13 8.54 11.43 7.88
CA LEU A 13 8.08 11.48 6.49
C LEU A 13 8.34 10.19 5.70
N PRO A 14 9.53 9.55 5.78
CA PRO A 14 9.78 8.32 5.02
C PRO A 14 8.84 7.18 5.40
N PHE A 15 8.36 7.16 6.65
CA PHE A 15 7.51 6.08 7.16
C PHE A 15 6.06 6.21 6.72
N LEU A 16 5.59 7.38 6.29
CA LEU A 16 4.22 7.53 5.78
C LEU A 16 3.94 6.63 4.60
N GLN A 17 4.92 6.45 3.72
CA GLN A 17 4.75 5.56 2.59
C GLN A 17 4.56 4.11 3.04
N TYR A 18 5.27 3.68 4.08
CA TYR A 18 5.08 2.35 4.66
C TYR A 18 3.71 2.22 5.35
N VAL A 19 3.25 3.27 6.03
CA VAL A 19 1.93 3.31 6.66
C VAL A 19 0.84 3.19 5.60
N VAL A 20 0.90 3.98 4.53
CA VAL A 20 -0.09 3.93 3.43
C VAL A 20 -0.05 2.58 2.72
N ALA A 21 1.14 2.06 2.40
CA ALA A 21 1.27 0.74 1.79
C ALA A 21 0.68 -0.37 2.67
N LEU A 22 0.94 -0.34 3.97
CA LEU A 22 0.39 -1.31 4.92
C LEU A 22 -1.14 -1.20 5.02
N SER A 23 -1.70 0.02 5.04
CA SER A 23 -3.16 0.22 5.03
C SER A 23 -3.81 -0.37 3.78
N VAL A 24 -3.18 -0.20 2.61
CA VAL A 24 -3.66 -0.80 1.36
C VAL A 24 -3.61 -2.33 1.43
N VAL A 25 -2.49 -2.90 1.91
CA VAL A 25 -2.35 -4.35 2.06
C VAL A 25 -3.42 -4.93 2.97
N GLN A 26 -3.62 -4.33 4.14
CA GLN A 26 -4.63 -4.77 5.11
C GLN A 26 -6.05 -4.69 4.52
N ALA A 27 -6.37 -3.64 3.78
CA ALA A 27 -7.67 -3.46 3.16
C ALA A 27 -7.96 -4.52 2.09
N VAL A 28 -6.99 -4.75 1.19
CA VAL A 28 -7.12 -5.77 0.14
C VAL A 28 -7.24 -7.16 0.76
N GLN A 29 -6.37 -7.50 1.72
CA GLN A 29 -6.40 -8.81 2.40
C GLN A 29 -7.74 -9.05 3.10
N LEU A 30 -8.30 -8.04 3.77
CA LEU A 30 -9.59 -8.17 4.44
C LEU A 30 -10.73 -8.44 3.45
N LEU A 31 -10.78 -7.70 2.34
CA LEU A 31 -11.83 -7.89 1.33
C LEU A 31 -11.68 -9.24 0.62
N CYS A 32 -10.46 -9.61 0.26
CA CYS A 32 -10.17 -10.89 -0.38
C CYS A 32 -10.50 -12.08 0.53
N ALA A 33 -10.27 -11.97 1.85
CA ALA A 33 -10.60 -13.01 2.82
C ALA A 33 -12.11 -13.29 2.94
N ARG A 34 -12.97 -12.37 2.49
CA ARG A 34 -14.43 -12.55 2.48
C ARG A 34 -14.95 -13.30 1.25
N VAL A 35 -14.09 -13.56 0.27
CA VAL A 35 -14.45 -14.25 -0.97
C VAL A 35 -14.40 -15.76 -0.72
N PRO A 36 -15.54 -16.49 -0.74
CA PRO A 36 -15.64 -17.87 -0.25
C PRO A 36 -14.75 -18.90 -0.96
N GLN A 37 -14.30 -18.58 -2.18
CA GLN A 37 -13.50 -19.48 -3.04
C GLN A 37 -12.12 -18.90 -3.37
N ALA A 38 -11.76 -17.76 -2.78
CA ALA A 38 -10.45 -17.18 -3.02
C ALA A 38 -9.38 -18.10 -2.42
N LYS A 39 -8.37 -18.42 -3.23
CA LYS A 39 -7.08 -18.89 -2.69
C LYS A 39 -6.54 -17.82 -1.75
N SER A 40 -5.63 -18.20 -0.83
CA SER A 40 -4.94 -17.23 0.02
C SER A 40 -4.38 -16.09 -0.84
N PHE A 41 -4.90 -14.88 -0.66
CA PHE A 41 -4.48 -13.72 -1.41
C PHE A 41 -3.29 -13.07 -0.70
N ASP A 42 -2.09 -13.25 -1.28
CA ASP A 42 -0.85 -12.77 -0.68
C ASP A 42 -0.35 -11.51 -1.40
N LEU A 43 -0.89 -10.36 -0.97
CA LEU A 43 -0.42 -9.05 -1.44
C LEU A 43 0.86 -8.66 -0.71
N LYS A 44 1.93 -8.48 -1.47
CA LYS A 44 3.25 -8.09 -0.95
C LYS A 44 3.65 -6.68 -1.40
N VAL A 45 4.41 -6.01 -0.53
CA VAL A 45 5.07 -4.74 -0.81
C VAL A 45 6.46 -5.00 -1.37
N LYS A 46 6.67 -4.68 -2.64
CA LYS A 46 8.01 -4.55 -3.23
C LYS A 46 8.48 -3.13 -2.95
N TRP A 47 9.41 -3.02 -2.02
CA TRP A 47 9.94 -1.75 -1.54
C TRP A 47 10.52 -0.94 -2.71
N PRO A 48 10.30 0.39 -2.74
CA PRO A 48 9.58 1.18 -1.71
C PRO A 48 8.08 1.39 -1.96
N ASN A 49 7.58 1.13 -3.18
CA ASN A 49 6.32 1.73 -3.65
C ASN A 49 5.33 0.76 -4.27
N ASP A 50 5.74 -0.46 -4.61
CA ASP A 50 4.94 -1.30 -5.48
C ASP A 50 4.23 -2.41 -4.73
N LEU A 51 3.04 -2.78 -5.23
CA LEU A 51 2.21 -3.84 -4.67
C LEU A 51 2.12 -4.99 -5.67
N TYR A 52 2.43 -6.19 -5.20
CA TYR A 52 2.56 -7.40 -6.02
C TYR A 52 1.74 -8.55 -5.46
N VAL A 53 1.16 -9.34 -6.37
CA VAL A 53 0.64 -10.68 -6.07
C VAL A 53 1.49 -11.67 -6.86
N GLY A 54 2.24 -12.51 -6.15
CA GLY A 54 3.32 -13.28 -6.78
C GLY A 54 4.34 -12.37 -7.46
N GLU A 55 4.55 -12.57 -8.76
CA GLU A 55 5.48 -11.75 -9.57
C GLU A 55 4.80 -10.61 -10.34
N LEU A 56 3.48 -10.47 -10.22
CA LEU A 56 2.71 -9.51 -11.00
C LEU A 56 2.38 -8.27 -10.18
N LYS A 57 2.70 -7.10 -10.73
CA LYS A 57 2.36 -5.80 -10.14
C LYS A 57 0.87 -5.53 -10.30
N VAL A 58 0.20 -5.27 -9.18
CA VAL A 58 -1.23 -4.91 -9.12
C VAL A 58 -1.46 -3.46 -8.71
N GLY A 59 -0.41 -2.71 -8.39
CA GLY A 59 -0.53 -1.29 -8.08
C GLY A 59 0.70 -0.71 -7.40
N GLY A 60 0.51 0.45 -6.79
CA GLY A 60 1.55 1.13 -6.04
C GLY A 60 1.03 2.29 -5.20
N VAL A 61 1.91 2.74 -4.32
CA VAL A 61 1.71 3.85 -3.39
C VAL A 61 2.85 4.84 -3.57
N LEU A 62 2.51 6.13 -3.59
CA LEU A 62 3.48 7.21 -3.69
C LEU A 62 3.11 8.30 -2.68
N CYS A 63 4.05 8.67 -1.81
CA CYS A 63 3.91 9.83 -0.94
C CYS A 63 4.85 10.93 -1.41
N ASN A 64 4.29 12.08 -1.78
CA ASN A 64 5.08 13.27 -2.11
C ASN A 64 4.87 14.33 -1.04
N SER A 65 5.95 14.89 -0.51
CA SER A 65 5.89 15.96 0.48
C SER A 65 6.39 17.28 -0.08
N SER A 66 5.81 18.38 0.42
CA SER A 66 6.31 19.73 0.24
C SER A 66 6.42 20.39 1.60
N TYR A 67 7.39 21.29 1.75
CA TYR A 67 7.61 22.01 3.01
C TYR A 67 7.30 23.48 2.82
N ARG A 68 6.43 24.02 3.68
CA ARG A 68 6.03 25.42 3.64
C ARG A 68 5.64 25.88 5.05
N ASP A 69 6.08 27.09 5.43
CA ASP A 69 5.68 27.77 6.67
C ASP A 69 5.84 26.90 7.94
N GLY A 70 6.95 26.16 8.04
CA GLY A 70 7.24 25.32 9.20
C GLY A 70 6.59 23.93 9.18
N GLN A 71 5.83 23.61 8.13
CA GLN A 71 5.00 22.42 8.06
C GLN A 71 5.28 21.59 6.80
N PHE A 72 5.19 20.28 6.93
CA PHE A 72 5.16 19.37 5.79
C PHE A 72 3.73 19.11 5.35
N LEU A 73 3.44 19.35 4.07
CA LEU A 73 2.22 18.91 3.40
C LEU A 73 2.53 17.64 2.61
N VAL A 74 1.80 16.56 2.90
CA VAL A 74 1.98 15.28 2.21
C VAL A 74 0.78 14.97 1.33
N ALA A 75 1.04 14.66 0.07
CA ALA A 75 0.08 14.10 -0.88
C ALA A 75 0.34 12.59 -1.01
N MET A 76 -0.68 11.80 -0.68
CA MET A 76 -0.64 10.34 -0.75
C MET A 76 -1.44 9.86 -1.96
N GLY A 77 -0.74 9.26 -2.92
CA GLY A 77 -1.33 8.63 -4.09
C GLY A 77 -1.36 7.12 -3.95
N VAL A 78 -2.50 6.51 -4.26
CA VAL A 78 -2.68 5.05 -4.33
C VAL A 78 -3.29 4.72 -5.68
N GLY A 79 -2.58 3.91 -6.47
CA GLY A 79 -3.06 3.38 -7.74
C GLY A 79 -3.16 1.86 -7.66
N LEU A 80 -4.34 1.31 -7.93
CA LEU A 80 -4.61 -0.13 -7.86
C LEU A 80 -5.32 -0.59 -9.12
N ASN A 81 -4.87 -1.72 -9.64
CA ASN A 81 -5.56 -2.46 -10.68
C ASN A 81 -6.63 -3.34 -10.00
N VAL A 82 -7.89 -2.92 -10.04
CA VAL A 82 -8.99 -3.65 -9.35
C VAL A 82 -9.64 -4.66 -10.29
N SER A 83 -10.11 -4.19 -11.44
CA SER A 83 -10.83 -4.98 -12.44
C SER A 83 -10.24 -4.92 -13.85
N ASN A 84 -9.19 -4.12 -14.07
CA ASN A 84 -8.48 -3.98 -15.34
C ASN A 84 -7.48 -5.12 -15.55
N ARG A 85 -7.91 -6.15 -16.28
CA ARG A 85 -7.15 -7.37 -16.52
C ARG A 85 -6.02 -7.20 -17.55
N GLU A 86 -6.13 -6.19 -18.40
CA GLU A 86 -5.16 -5.88 -19.46
C GLU A 86 -4.48 -4.52 -19.20
N PRO A 87 -3.21 -4.32 -19.60
CA PRO A 87 -2.32 -5.28 -20.24
C PRO A 87 -1.53 -6.17 -19.25
N THR A 88 -1.75 -6.03 -17.94
CA THR A 88 -1.02 -6.79 -16.91
C THR A 88 -1.93 -7.76 -16.15
N THR A 89 -2.46 -7.33 -15.01
CA THR A 89 -3.38 -8.09 -14.16
C THR A 89 -4.04 -7.15 -13.14
N CYS A 90 -5.02 -7.65 -12.39
CA CYS A 90 -5.72 -6.93 -11.35
C CYS A 90 -6.04 -7.81 -10.13
N ILE A 91 -6.51 -7.19 -9.04
CA ILE A 91 -6.88 -7.88 -7.79
C ILE A 91 -7.92 -8.97 -8.06
N ASN A 92 -8.98 -8.69 -8.82
CA ASN A 92 -10.02 -9.69 -9.09
C ASN A 92 -9.50 -10.85 -9.97
N ALA A 93 -8.65 -10.58 -10.95
CA ALA A 93 -8.00 -11.64 -11.73
C ALA A 93 -7.10 -12.53 -10.87
N ALA A 94 -6.36 -11.94 -9.93
CA ALA A 94 -5.53 -12.67 -8.98
C ALA A 94 -6.35 -13.50 -7.97
N LEU A 95 -7.62 -13.16 -7.75
CA LEU A 95 -8.59 -13.99 -7.02
C LEU A 95 -9.16 -15.15 -7.85
N GLY A 96 -8.87 -15.19 -9.15
CA GLY A 96 -9.37 -16.19 -10.08
C GLY A 96 -10.65 -15.78 -10.83
N CYS A 97 -11.10 -14.54 -10.69
CA CYS A 97 -12.30 -14.06 -11.37
C CYS A 97 -12.02 -13.77 -12.86
N THR A 98 -12.79 -14.39 -13.75
CA THR A 98 -12.65 -14.21 -15.21
C THR A 98 -13.60 -13.18 -15.78
N ASP A 99 -14.77 -12.98 -15.18
CA ASP A 99 -15.79 -12.03 -15.63
C ASP A 99 -15.78 -10.75 -14.75
N PRO A 100 -15.55 -9.55 -15.33
CA PRO A 100 -15.66 -8.30 -14.59
C PRO A 100 -17.04 -8.04 -13.97
N THR A 101 -18.14 -8.61 -14.47
CA THR A 101 -19.48 -8.35 -13.92
C THR A 101 -19.70 -9.00 -12.55
N ASP A 102 -18.92 -10.03 -12.26
CA ASP A 102 -19.02 -10.83 -11.03
C ASP A 102 -17.83 -10.56 -10.08
N ASP A 103 -17.12 -9.45 -10.30
CA ASP A 103 -15.95 -9.08 -9.50
C ASP A 103 -16.34 -8.85 -8.02
N PRO A 104 -15.80 -9.64 -7.08
CA PRO A 104 -16.19 -9.56 -5.68
C PRO A 104 -15.61 -8.33 -4.98
N VAL A 105 -14.50 -7.78 -5.49
CA VAL A 105 -13.87 -6.57 -4.97
C VAL A 105 -14.15 -5.41 -5.91
N THR A 106 -15.02 -4.49 -5.48
CA THR A 106 -15.30 -3.25 -6.21
C THR A 106 -14.35 -2.13 -5.81
N SER A 107 -14.18 -1.13 -6.69
CA SER A 107 -13.31 0.02 -6.40
C SER A 107 -13.83 0.83 -5.21
N GLU A 108 -15.15 0.92 -5.04
CA GLU A 108 -15.83 1.64 -3.97
C GLU A 108 -15.62 0.95 -2.62
N ALA A 109 -15.83 -0.38 -2.57
CA ALA A 109 -15.60 -1.16 -1.36
C ALA A 109 -14.13 -1.12 -0.95
N LEU A 110 -13.23 -1.21 -1.93
CA LEU A 110 -11.80 -1.13 -1.72
C LEU A 110 -11.37 0.25 -1.21
N LEU A 111 -11.85 1.33 -1.83
CA LEU A 111 -11.57 2.69 -1.38
C LEU A 111 -12.05 2.91 0.05
N ALA A 112 -13.27 2.49 0.39
CA ALA A 112 -13.82 2.64 1.73
C ALA A 112 -12.96 1.91 2.76
N GLU A 113 -12.56 0.67 2.48
CA GLU A 113 -11.73 -0.10 3.41
C GLU A 113 -10.31 0.49 3.51
N ILE A 114 -9.71 0.95 2.41
CA ILE A 114 -8.41 1.64 2.44
C ILE A 114 -8.47 2.87 3.34
N LEU A 115 -9.50 3.70 3.22
CA LEU A 115 -9.64 4.90 4.04
C LEU A 115 -9.80 4.56 5.52
N ASN A 116 -10.60 3.55 5.85
CA ASN A 116 -10.76 3.08 7.24
C ASN A 116 -9.42 2.59 7.83
N ARG A 117 -8.66 1.81 7.07
CA ARG A 117 -7.34 1.32 7.49
C ARG A 117 -6.31 2.43 7.58
N LEU A 118 -6.34 3.38 6.64
CA LEU A 118 -5.45 4.52 6.62
C LEU A 118 -5.68 5.40 7.86
N ASP A 119 -6.92 5.72 8.19
CA ASP A 119 -7.25 6.53 9.36
C ASP A 119 -6.76 5.89 10.68
N ALA A 120 -7.08 4.62 10.89
CA ALA A 120 -6.64 3.87 12.08
C ALA A 120 -5.11 3.79 12.20
N ASN A 121 -4.43 3.55 11.07
CA ASN A 121 -2.98 3.44 11.03
C ASN A 121 -2.29 4.81 11.18
N LEU A 122 -2.84 5.87 10.60
CA LEU A 122 -2.34 7.24 10.79
C LEU A 122 -2.52 7.71 12.24
N ALA A 123 -3.64 7.38 12.88
CA ALA A 123 -3.86 7.68 14.30
C ALA A 123 -2.80 6.99 15.19
N THR A 124 -2.48 5.73 14.88
CA THR A 124 -1.43 4.98 15.58
C THR A 124 -0.05 5.58 15.30
N PHE A 125 0.25 5.86 14.04
CA PHE A 125 1.53 6.43 13.60
C PHE A 125 1.80 7.81 14.21
N THR A 126 0.78 8.66 14.31
CA THR A 126 0.90 9.99 14.90
C THR A 126 1.21 9.91 16.40
N ARG A 127 0.64 8.93 17.10
CA ARG A 127 0.81 8.75 18.54
C ARG A 127 2.10 8.02 18.91
N GLU A 128 2.47 6.99 18.15
CA GLU A 128 3.49 6.00 18.55
C GLU A 128 4.63 5.85 17.54
N GLY A 129 4.56 6.55 16.40
CA GLY A 129 5.48 6.36 15.28
C GLY A 129 5.28 5.03 14.56
N PHE A 130 6.26 4.62 13.75
CA PHE A 130 6.16 3.43 12.90
C PHE A 130 6.39 2.10 13.64
N LEU A 131 7.05 2.13 14.80
CA LEU A 131 7.57 0.93 15.46
C LEU A 131 6.50 -0.15 15.70
N PRO A 132 5.28 0.16 16.18
CA PRO A 132 4.23 -0.85 16.39
C PRO A 132 3.80 -1.56 15.09
N MET A 133 3.96 -0.91 13.94
CA MET A 133 3.52 -1.40 12.64
C MET A 133 4.60 -2.19 11.89
N LYS A 134 5.86 -2.09 12.34
CA LYS A 134 7.04 -2.69 11.68
C LYS A 134 6.86 -4.19 11.41
N ALA A 135 6.38 -4.95 12.41
CA ALA A 135 6.21 -6.39 12.27
C ALA A 135 5.17 -6.74 11.17
N SER A 136 4.04 -6.04 11.16
CA SER A 136 2.99 -6.22 10.14
C SER A 136 3.46 -5.82 8.75
N TYR A 137 4.25 -4.74 8.64
CA TYR A 137 4.85 -4.34 7.38
C TYR A 137 5.84 -5.39 6.85
N LEU A 138 6.76 -5.87 7.70
CA LEU A 138 7.75 -6.90 7.33
C LEU A 138 7.12 -8.28 7.06
N ALA A 139 5.96 -8.61 7.63
CA ALA A 139 5.24 -9.83 7.26
C ALA A 139 4.74 -9.79 5.79
N ASN A 140 4.58 -8.58 5.25
CA ASN A 140 4.06 -8.34 3.91
C ASN A 140 5.09 -7.75 2.94
N TRP A 141 6.37 -7.61 3.31
CA TRP A 141 7.41 -7.17 2.36
C TRP A 141 7.85 -8.32 1.44
N LEU A 142 8.32 -8.02 0.24
CA LEU A 142 8.75 -9.02 -0.74
C LEU A 142 10.22 -9.48 -0.55
N HIS A 143 11.01 -8.75 0.23
CA HIS A 143 12.48 -8.82 0.17
C HIS A 143 13.14 -9.75 1.19
N SER A 144 12.37 -10.55 1.93
CA SER A 144 12.91 -11.58 2.83
C SER A 144 13.88 -12.51 2.09
N GLY A 145 15.10 -12.64 2.61
CA GLY A 145 16.09 -13.59 2.08
C GLY A 145 16.73 -13.20 0.75
N GLN A 146 16.48 -11.99 0.24
CA GLN A 146 17.10 -11.52 -1.00
C GLN A 146 18.52 -10.98 -0.76
N ARG A 147 19.43 -11.27 -1.70
CA ARG A 147 20.75 -10.61 -1.77
C ARG A 147 20.58 -9.28 -2.49
N VAL A 148 21.00 -8.20 -1.85
CA VAL A 148 20.96 -6.85 -2.43
C VAL A 148 22.37 -6.30 -2.61
N MET A 149 22.57 -5.54 -3.68
CA MET A 149 23.77 -4.72 -3.89
C MET A 149 23.39 -3.28 -3.58
N LEU A 150 24.19 -2.62 -2.73
CA LEU A 150 24.01 -1.21 -2.42
C LEU A 150 24.93 -0.42 -3.35
N GLU A 151 24.34 0.42 -4.19
CA GLU A 151 25.06 1.41 -4.99
C GLU A 151 24.87 2.78 -4.33
N GLU A 152 25.95 3.37 -3.84
CA GLU A 152 25.97 4.79 -3.48
C GLU A 152 26.21 5.58 -4.77
N GLY A 153 25.29 6.49 -5.11
CA GLY A 153 25.51 7.40 -6.24
C GLY A 153 26.61 8.40 -5.89
N ASP A 154 27.61 8.54 -6.76
CA ASP A 154 28.61 9.59 -6.65
C ASP A 154 27.90 10.95 -6.59
N GLN A 155 28.07 11.66 -5.47
CA GLN A 155 27.60 13.03 -5.31
C GLN A 155 28.52 13.93 -6.14
N THR A 156 28.07 14.33 -7.33
CA THR A 156 28.61 15.51 -8.03
C THR A 156 28.04 16.80 -7.46
#